data_AF-A0A0H1BBI8-F1
#
_entry.id   AF-A0A0H1BBI8-F1
#
_cell.length_a   1.000
_cell.length_b   1.000
_cell.length_c   1.000
_cell.angle_alpha   90.00
_cell.angle_beta   90.00
_cell.angle_gamma   90.00
#
_symmetry.space_group_name_H-M   'P 1'
#
loop_
_entity.id
_entity.type
_entity.pdbx_description
1 polymer ?
#
loop_
_entity_poly.entity_id
_entity_poly.type
_entity_poly.pdbx_seq_one_letter_code
_entity_poly.pdbx_strand_id
1 'polypeptide(L)'
;MHPQGKVLFIGGGIANFTNVASTFKGVIRALREVASILLEHKVQIWVRRAGPNYQEGLKNIKAVGEELGLDMHVYGPEMHVSGIVPLALLGKKTDVKEFGTV
;
A
#
# COMPACT_ATOMS: atom_id res chain seq x y z
N MET A 1 -11.23 -6.38 -19.43
CA MET A 1 -10.66 -6.69 -18.10
C MET A 1 -9.45 -7.61 -18.25
N HIS A 2 -8.45 -7.54 -17.35
CA HIS A 2 -7.33 -8.48 -17.37
C HIS A 2 -7.71 -9.73 -16.57
N PRO A 3 -7.53 -10.95 -17.09
CA PRO A 3 -8.07 -12.18 -16.47
C PRO A 3 -7.50 -12.48 -15.08
N GLN A 4 -6.27 -12.05 -14.80
CA GLN A 4 -5.58 -12.27 -13.52
C GLN A 4 -5.73 -11.12 -12.53
N GLY A 5 -6.57 -10.11 -12.83
CA GLY A 5 -6.59 -8.86 -12.09
C GLY A 5 -5.38 -7.98 -12.42
N LYS A 6 -5.08 -7.00 -11.56
CA LYS A 6 -3.95 -6.06 -11.72
C LYS A 6 -3.26 -5.84 -10.38
N VAL A 7 -2.02 -5.37 -10.42
CA VAL A 7 -1.24 -5.02 -9.23
C VAL A 7 -0.88 -3.53 -9.28
N LEU A 8 -1.12 -2.82 -8.18
CA LEU A 8 -0.73 -1.42 -7.99
C LEU A 8 0.33 -1.33 -6.88
N PHE A 9 1.54 -0.91 -7.24
CA PHE A 9 2.60 -0.66 -6.27
C PHE A 9 2.63 0.82 -5.86
N ILE A 10 2.44 1.09 -4.57
CA ILE A 10 2.60 2.41 -3.96
C ILE A 10 3.85 2.36 -3.08
N GLY A 11 5.01 2.42 -3.74
CA GLY A 11 6.31 2.21 -3.13
C GLY A 11 7.17 3.47 -2.98
N GLY A 12 8.35 3.27 -2.41
CA GLY A 12 9.50 4.16 -2.59
C GLY A 12 10.56 4.04 -1.51
N GLY A 13 11.69 4.70 -1.77
CA GLY A 13 12.78 4.83 -0.80
C GLY A 13 12.36 5.60 0.46
N ILE A 14 13.28 5.67 1.42
CA ILE A 14 13.08 6.47 2.63
C ILE A 14 13.18 7.95 2.25
N ALA A 15 12.08 8.69 2.41
CA ALA A 15 12.07 10.12 2.08
C ALA A 15 12.82 10.93 3.15
N ASN A 16 13.58 11.94 2.73
CA ASN A 16 14.31 12.82 3.65
C ASN A 16 13.45 14.00 4.14
N PHE A 17 12.62 14.58 3.27
CA PHE A 17 11.85 15.80 3.54
C PHE A 17 10.37 15.71 3.17
N THR A 18 9.97 14.71 2.37
CA THR A 18 8.56 14.52 1.99
C THR A 18 7.73 14.06 3.18
N ASN A 19 6.68 14.81 3.52
CA ASN A 19 5.72 14.41 4.54
C ASN A 19 4.79 13.31 3.99
N VAL A 20 5.00 12.07 4.45
CA VAL A 20 4.27 10.89 3.97
C VAL A 20 2.78 10.99 4.29
N ALA A 21 2.41 11.40 5.50
CA ALA A 21 1.01 11.57 5.90
C ALA A 21 0.28 12.55 4.98
N SER A 22 0.90 13.69 4.66
CA SER A 22 0.31 14.67 3.74
C SER A 22 0.13 14.11 2.33
N THR A 23 1.15 13.45 1.77
CA THR A 23 1.03 12.84 0.44
C THR A 23 -0.04 11.74 0.40
N PHE A 24 -0.12 10.93 1.45
CA PHE A 24 -1.07 9.83 1.51
C PHE A 24 -2.51 10.32 1.65
N LYS A 25 -2.78 11.52 2.18
CA LYS A 25 -4.12 12.12 2.14
C LYS A 25 -4.65 12.27 0.71
N GLY A 26 -3.79 12.65 -0.24
CA GLY A 26 -4.15 12.73 -1.66
C GLY A 26 -4.45 11.36 -2.26
N VAL A 27 -3.61 10.37 -1.95
CA VAL A 27 -3.80 8.98 -2.40
C VAL A 27 -5.10 8.40 -1.85
N ILE A 28 -5.36 8.58 -0.56
CA ILE A 28 -6.60 8.13 0.12
C ILE A 28 -7.84 8.73 -0.54
N ARG A 29 -7.81 10.02 -0.87
CA ARG A 29 -8.91 10.68 -1.58
C ARG A 29 -9.16 10.01 -2.93
N ALA A 30 -8.12 9.79 -3.73
CA ALA A 30 -8.26 9.12 -5.03
C ALA A 30 -8.79 7.69 -4.88
N LEU A 31 -8.30 6.91 -3.91
CA LEU A 31 -8.78 5.55 -3.64
C LEU A 31 -10.29 5.51 -3.37
N ARG A 32 -10.82 6.47 -2.61
CA ARG A 32 -12.26 6.58 -2.36
C ARG A 32 -13.05 6.86 -3.63
N GLU A 33 -12.54 7.73 -4.50
CA GLU A 33 -13.19 8.09 -5.76
C GLU A 33 -13.24 6.92 -6.76
N VAL A 34 -12.25 6.02 -6.75
CA VAL A 34 -12.16 4.90 -7.70
C VAL A 34 -12.33 3.50 -7.10
N ALA A 35 -12.78 3.41 -5.84
CA ALA A 35 -12.84 2.16 -5.09
C ALA A 35 -13.60 1.02 -5.82
N SER A 36 -14.78 1.34 -6.36
CA SER A 36 -15.60 0.39 -7.10
C SER A 36 -14.88 -0.18 -8.32
N ILE A 37 -14.17 0.66 -9.06
CA ILE A 37 -13.39 0.28 -10.24
C ILE A 37 -12.21 -0.62 -9.83
N LEU A 38 -11.54 -0.32 -8.71
CA LEU A 38 -10.44 -1.15 -8.20
C LEU A 38 -10.93 -2.55 -7.82
N LEU A 39 -12.09 -2.66 -7.17
CA LEU A 39 -12.71 -3.93 -6.82
C LEU A 39 -13.13 -4.73 -8.07
N GLU A 40 -13.82 -4.09 -9.02
CA GLU A 40 -14.26 -4.70 -10.27
C GLU A 40 -13.08 -5.29 -11.07
N HIS A 41 -11.95 -4.56 -11.08
CA HIS A 41 -10.73 -4.99 -11.75
C HIS A 41 -9.85 -5.95 -10.94
N LYS A 42 -10.27 -6.36 -9.73
CA LYS A 42 -9.51 -7.23 -8.82
C LYS A 42 -8.08 -6.71 -8.63
N VAL A 43 -7.96 -5.42 -8.29
CA VAL A 43 -6.66 -4.76 -8.10
C VAL A 43 -6.12 -5.10 -6.71
N GLN A 44 -4.91 -5.65 -6.67
CA GLN A 44 -4.13 -5.82 -5.44
C GLN A 44 -3.23 -4.60 -5.25
N ILE A 45 -3.24 -4.00 -4.05
CA ILE A 45 -2.48 -2.79 -3.75
C ILE A 45 -1.37 -3.14 -2.76
N TRP A 46 -0.13 -2.84 -3.13
CA TRP A 46 1.05 -3.14 -2.32
C TRP A 46 1.76 -1.85 -1.97
N VAL A 47 1.78 -1.52 -0.67
CA VAL A 47 2.32 -0.26 -0.16
C VAL A 47 3.60 -0.52 0.60
N ARG A 48 4.67 0.23 0.26
CA ARG A 48 5.89 0.28 1.08
C ARG A 48 6.39 1.71 1.15
N ARG A 49 6.36 2.32 2.33
CA ARG A 49 6.82 3.71 2.49
C ARG A 49 7.48 3.99 3.83
N ALA A 50 8.45 4.90 3.79
CA ALA A 50 9.16 5.42 4.95
C ALA A 50 9.52 6.90 4.73
N GLY A 51 9.80 7.62 5.82
CA GLY A 51 10.11 9.05 5.82
C GLY A 51 9.34 9.82 6.88
N PRO A 52 9.39 11.16 6.91
CA PRO A 52 8.67 11.98 7.88
C PRO A 52 7.17 11.64 7.96
N ASN A 53 6.67 11.40 9.18
CA ASN A 53 5.26 11.06 9.48
C ASN A 53 4.74 9.80 8.76
N TYR A 54 5.60 8.85 8.43
CA TYR A 54 5.17 7.63 7.73
C TYR A 54 4.21 6.78 8.55
N GLN A 55 4.36 6.68 9.88
CA GLN A 55 3.49 5.84 10.71
C GLN A 55 2.02 6.29 10.62
N GLU A 56 1.78 7.60 10.67
CA GLU A 56 0.44 8.18 10.49
C GLU A 56 -0.06 7.92 9.06
N GLY A 57 0.78 8.13 8.06
CA GLY A 57 0.45 7.84 6.67
C GLY A 57 0.03 6.38 6.46
N LEU A 58 0.85 5.42 6.88
CA LEU A 58 0.59 3.99 6.76
C LEU A 58 -0.67 3.58 7.54
N LYS A 59 -0.87 4.11 8.74
CA LYS A 59 -2.11 3.89 9.52
C LYS A 59 -3.35 4.33 8.75
N ASN A 60 -3.33 5.53 8.19
CA ASN A 60 -4.47 6.08 7.45
C ASN A 60 -4.72 5.33 6.12
N ILE A 61 -3.66 4.92 5.43
CA ILE A 61 -3.76 4.12 4.20
C ILE A 61 -4.33 2.73 4.48
N LYS A 62 -3.86 2.07 5.54
CA LYS A 62 -4.39 0.76 5.94
C LYS A 62 -5.87 0.85 6.33
N ALA A 63 -6.22 1.85 7.13
CA ALA A 63 -7.60 2.08 7.55
C ALA A 63 -8.55 2.29 6.36
N VAL A 64 -8.15 3.05 5.33
CA VAL A 64 -9.00 3.21 4.14
C VAL A 64 -9.08 1.94 3.29
N GLY A 65 -8.01 1.13 3.24
CA GLY A 65 -8.04 -0.17 2.57
C GLY A 65 -9.07 -1.10 3.21
N GLU A 66 -9.07 -1.19 4.53
CA GLU A 66 -10.04 -1.96 5.32
C GLU A 66 -11.47 -1.41 5.16
N GLU A 67 -11.64 -0.08 5.26
CA GLU A 67 -12.94 0.59 5.12
C GLU A 67 -13.59 0.35 3.74
N LEU A 68 -12.79 0.39 2.68
CA LEU A 68 -13.27 0.23 1.30
C LEU A 68 -13.27 -1.24 0.83
N GLY A 69 -12.82 -2.18 1.67
CA GLY A 69 -12.68 -3.58 1.32
C GLY A 69 -11.66 -3.86 0.20
N LEU A 70 -10.66 -2.99 0.05
CA LEU A 70 -9.61 -3.14 -0.96
C LEU A 70 -8.59 -4.19 -0.51
N ASP A 71 -8.15 -5.04 -1.45
CA ASP A 71 -7.04 -5.96 -1.23
C ASP A 71 -5.72 -5.17 -1.13
N MET A 72 -5.30 -4.85 0.10
CA MET A 72 -4.20 -3.93 0.36
C MET A 72 -3.24 -4.46 1.41
N HIS A 73 -1.97 -4.55 1.04
CA HIS A 73 -0.87 -4.97 1.91
C HIS A 73 0.05 -3.79 2.20
N VAL A 74 0.28 -3.48 3.47
CA VAL A 74 0.98 -2.25 3.89
C VAL A 74 2.24 -2.55 4.69
N TYR A 75 3.37 -2.00 4.26
CA TYR A 75 4.67 -2.19 4.88
C TYR A 75 5.42 -0.87 5.11
N GLY A 76 6.25 -0.85 6.15
CA GLY A 76 7.08 0.27 6.57
C GLY A 76 8.57 0.10 6.22
N PRO A 77 9.47 0.79 6.95
CA PRO A 77 10.91 0.76 6.71
C PRO A 77 11.56 -0.60 6.94
N GLU A 78 10.96 -1.46 7.74
CA GLU A 78 11.40 -2.82 8.03
C GLU A 78 11.41 -3.73 6.79
N MET A 79 10.53 -3.45 5.82
CA MET A 79 10.50 -4.11 4.53
C MET A 79 11.56 -3.49 3.61
N HIS A 80 12.31 -4.33 2.89
CA HIS A 80 13.22 -3.87 1.84
C HIS A 80 12.45 -3.03 0.80
N VAL A 81 13.09 -2.01 0.21
CA VAL A 81 12.39 -1.05 -0.69
C VAL A 81 11.63 -1.72 -1.84
N SER A 82 12.19 -2.79 -2.40
CA SER A 82 11.57 -3.60 -3.45
C SER A 82 10.95 -4.90 -2.95
N GLY A 83 10.92 -5.13 -1.63
CA GLY A 83 10.50 -6.38 -1.02
C GLY A 83 9.06 -6.77 -1.33
N ILE A 84 8.18 -5.80 -1.56
CA ILE A 84 6.78 -6.03 -1.94
C ILE A 84 6.58 -6.58 -3.36
N VAL A 85 7.54 -6.34 -4.27
CA VAL A 85 7.44 -6.75 -5.67
C VAL A 85 7.38 -8.27 -5.84
N PRO A 86 8.32 -9.06 -5.27
CA PRO A 86 8.25 -10.51 -5.39
C PRO A 86 7.10 -11.14 -4.57
N LEU A 87 6.56 -10.47 -3.55
CA LEU A 87 5.37 -10.94 -2.83
C LEU A 87 4.16 -10.89 -3.78
N ALA A 88 3.96 -9.76 -4.43
CA ALA A 88 2.84 -9.55 -5.34
C ALA A 88 2.93 -10.38 -6.63
N LEU A 89 4.11 -10.47 -7.25
CA LEU A 89 4.25 -11.09 -8.58
C LEU A 89 4.55 -12.58 -8.54
N LEU A 90 5.23 -13.05 -7.49
CA LEU A 90 5.72 -14.43 -7.40
C LEU A 90 5.11 -15.20 -6.23
N GLY A 91 4.22 -14.58 -5.44
CA GLY A 91 3.61 -15.21 -4.26
C GLY A 91 4.65 -15.63 -3.22
N LYS A 92 5.81 -14.96 -3.16
CA LYS A 92 6.82 -15.28 -2.15
C LYS A 92 6.27 -14.99 -0.75
N LYS A 93 6.80 -15.70 0.24
CA LYS A 93 6.51 -15.45 1.66
C LYS A 93 7.58 -14.53 2.24
N THR A 94 7.19 -13.74 3.23
CA THR A 94 8.06 -12.85 3.99
C THR A 94 7.81 -13.04 5.48
N ASP A 95 8.86 -12.97 6.28
CA ASP A 95 8.75 -12.94 7.75
C ASP A 95 8.49 -11.51 8.26
N VAL A 96 8.59 -10.52 7.37
CA VAL A 96 8.24 -9.13 7.67
C VAL A 96 6.73 -9.00 7.78
N LYS A 97 6.26 -8.69 8.99
CA LYS A 97 4.85 -8.44 9.28
C LYS A 97 4.34 -7.18 8.57
N GLU A 98 3.06 -7.18 8.23
CA GLU A 98 2.40 -5.98 7.74
C GLU A 98 2.28 -4.92 8.85
N PHE A 99 2.23 -3.66 8.44
CA PHE A 99 2.08 -2.54 9.35
C PHE A 99 0.82 -2.70 10.19
N GLY A 100 0.95 -2.62 11.52
CA GLY A 100 -0.17 -2.68 12.44
C GLY A 100 -0.79 -4.07 12.64
N THR A 101 -0.16 -5.15 12.18
CA THR A 101 -0.48 -6.51 12.68
C THR A 101 0.32 -6.80 13.94
N VAL A 102 -0.36 -7.15 15.04
CA VAL A 102 0.25 -7.54 16.32
C VAL A 102 0.84 -8.95 16.18
#